data_AF-A0A660UWT8-F1
#
_entry.id   AF-A0A660UWT8-F1
#
_cell.length_a   1.000
_cell.length_b   1.000
_cell.length_c   1.000
_cell.angle_alpha   90.00
_cell.angle_beta   90.00
_cell.angle_gamma   90.00
#
_symmetry.space_group_name_H-M   'P 1'
#
loop_
_entity.id
_entity.type
_entity.pdbx_description
1 polymer ?
#
loop_
_entity_poly.entity_id
_entity_poly.type
_entity_poly.pdbx_seq_one_letter_code
_entity_poly.pdbx_strand_id
1 'polypeptide(L)'
;MSPEWIWLIFLFAFGSCIGSFLNVVIYRLPRDKSIVAPPSSCPSCEKRIQFYDNIPLVSWLMLRGRCRYCKGKISPRYFIVELSTAVMFVGVYALFFIVGLRRFDGSAPTWNSFLAGEWLFYLVCMVLLSAFLAASAIDLELWVIPISLCWFVAIVGIA
;
A
#
# COMPACT_ATOMS: atom_id res chain seq x y z
N MET A 1 -25.25 -9.88 -9.62
CA MET A 1 -23.86 -10.27 -9.32
C MET A 1 -22.97 -9.27 -10.01
N SER A 2 -22.38 -8.31 -9.27
CA SER A 2 -21.30 -7.50 -9.85
C SER A 2 -20.18 -8.46 -10.22
N PRO A 3 -19.50 -8.26 -11.36
CA PRO A 3 -18.39 -9.13 -11.71
C PRO A 3 -17.24 -8.94 -10.73
N GLU A 4 -16.86 -10.00 -10.00
CA GLU A 4 -15.75 -9.98 -9.02
C GLU A 4 -14.45 -9.43 -9.59
N TRP A 5 -14.20 -9.65 -10.88
CA TRP A 5 -13.02 -9.14 -11.56
C TRP A 5 -12.89 -7.61 -11.52
N ILE A 6 -14.00 -6.87 -11.47
CA ILE A 6 -13.97 -5.40 -11.34
C ILE A 6 -13.36 -5.01 -10.00
N TRP A 7 -13.79 -5.65 -8.92
CA TRP A 7 -13.26 -5.41 -7.57
C TRP A 7 -11.79 -5.80 -7.47
N LEU A 8 -11.40 -6.93 -8.04
CA LEU A 8 -9.99 -7.36 -8.05
C LEU A 8 -9.08 -6.34 -8.77
N ILE A 9 -9.49 -5.86 -9.95
CA ILE A 9 -8.71 -4.85 -10.69
C ILE A 9 -8.65 -3.54 -9.91
N PHE A 10 -9.78 -3.09 -9.38
CA PHE A 10 -9.85 -1.86 -8.59
C PHE A 10 -8.95 -1.93 -7.35
N LEU A 11 -9.04 -3.01 -6.57
CA LEU A 11 -8.25 -3.20 -5.35
C LEU A 11 -6.77 -3.38 -5.65
N PHE A 12 -6.41 -4.01 -6.78
CA PHE A 12 -5.03 -4.09 -7.22
C PHE A 12 -4.46 -2.70 -7.53
N ALA A 13 -5.19 -1.89 -8.31
CA ALA A 13 -4.78 -0.53 -8.65
C ALA A 13 -4.75 0.38 -7.42
N PHE A 14 -5.73 0.27 -6.54
CA PHE A 14 -5.78 1.03 -5.29
C PHE A 14 -4.63 0.62 -4.35
N GLY A 15 -4.41 -0.68 -4.17
CA GLY A 15 -3.33 -1.22 -3.34
C GLY A 15 -1.94 -0.82 -3.85
N SER A 16 -1.72 -0.75 -5.17
CA SER A 16 -0.46 -0.28 -5.72
C SER A 16 -0.23 1.22 -5.45
N CYS A 17 -1.29 2.04 -5.50
CA CYS A 17 -1.24 3.45 -5.09
C CYS A 17 -0.90 3.60 -3.59
N ILE A 18 -1.53 2.79 -2.72
CA ILE A 18 -1.20 2.77 -1.29
C ILE A 18 0.27 2.35 -1.09
N GLY A 19 0.74 1.31 -1.79
CA GLY A 19 2.14 0.89 -1.72
C GLY A 19 3.13 1.98 -2.17
N SER A 20 2.76 2.79 -3.16
CA SER A 20 3.58 3.93 -3.59
C SER A 20 3.65 5.01 -2.52
N PHE A 21 2.53 5.28 -1.83
CA PHE A 21 2.53 6.14 -0.64
C PHE A 21 3.36 5.56 0.51
N LEU A 22 3.30 4.24 0.75
CA LEU A 22 4.12 3.59 1.78
C LEU A 22 5.61 3.79 1.52
N ASN A 23 6.08 3.76 0.27
CA ASN A 23 7.48 4.09 -0.04
C ASN A 23 7.89 5.49 0.45
N VAL A 24 6.99 6.46 0.40
CA VAL A 24 7.21 7.81 0.95
C VAL A 24 7.30 7.76 2.46
N VAL A 25 6.36 7.07 3.12
CA VAL A 25 6.34 6.91 4.59
C VAL A 25 7.62 6.22 5.06
N ILE A 26 7.98 5.09 4.46
CA ILE A 26 9.16 4.29 4.78
C ILE A 26 10.45 5.14 4.68
N TYR A 27 10.57 5.96 3.63
CA TYR A 27 11.77 6.79 3.46
C TYR A 27 11.81 7.98 4.43
N ARG A 28 10.67 8.65 4.67
CA ARG A 28 10.62 9.94 5.35
C ARG A 28 10.36 9.85 6.85
N LEU A 29 9.55 8.90 7.29
CA LEU A 29 9.14 8.75 8.68
C LEU A 29 10.33 8.56 9.63
N PRO A 30 11.32 7.68 9.35
CA PRO A 30 12.48 7.49 10.24
C PRO A 30 13.46 8.67 10.23
N ARG A 31 13.26 9.64 9.33
CA ARG A 31 14.14 10.79 9.13
C ARG A 31 13.47 12.09 9.56
N ASP A 32 12.31 11.99 10.23
CA ASP A 32 11.48 13.12 10.68
C ASP A 32 11.19 14.14 9.56
N LYS A 33 11.12 13.66 8.31
CA LYS A 33 10.81 14.50 7.15
C LYS A 33 9.30 14.55 6.93
N SER A 34 8.82 15.69 6.43
CA SER A 34 7.41 15.83 6.07
C SER A 34 6.99 14.82 5.00
N ILE A 35 5.91 14.10 5.27
CA ILE A 35 5.32 13.12 4.34
C ILE A 35 4.65 13.83 3.15
N VAL A 36 4.18 15.07 3.36
CA VAL A 36 3.39 15.83 2.38
C VAL A 36 4.28 16.57 1.38
N ALA A 37 5.38 17.16 1.82
CA ALA A 37 6.25 18.00 0.99
C ALA A 37 7.74 17.73 1.28
N PRO A 38 8.64 17.79 0.28
CA PRO A 38 8.46 18.08 -1.15
C PRO A 38 7.88 16.90 -1.96
N PRO A 39 7.48 17.08 -3.24
CA PRO A 39 7.06 15.98 -4.12
C PRO A 39 8.20 14.97 -4.42
N SER A 40 7.84 13.78 -4.90
CA SER A 40 8.80 12.74 -5.27
C SER A 40 9.78 13.25 -6.34
N SER A 41 11.07 13.09 -6.05
CA SER A 41 12.18 13.59 -6.86
C SER A 41 13.22 12.48 -7.03
N CYS A 42 13.91 12.48 -8.17
CA CYS A 42 14.92 11.45 -8.41
C CYS A 42 16.09 11.60 -7.42
N PRO A 43 16.56 10.53 -6.77
CA PRO A 43 17.66 10.61 -5.80
C PRO A 43 19.03 10.94 -6.43
N SER A 44 19.17 10.80 -7.75
CA SER A 44 20.45 10.98 -8.44
C SER A 44 20.59 12.31 -9.18
N CYS A 45 19.49 12.88 -9.68
CA CYS A 45 19.52 14.16 -10.39
C CYS A 45 18.61 15.22 -9.78
N GLU A 46 17.93 14.89 -8.68
CA GLU A 46 17.00 15.76 -7.93
C GLU A 46 15.85 16.36 -8.75
N LYS A 47 15.72 15.95 -10.02
CA LYS A 47 14.64 16.40 -10.88
C LYS A 47 13.33 15.82 -10.40
N ARG A 48 12.31 16.67 -10.33
CA ARG A 48 10.95 16.29 -9.95
C ARG A 48 10.42 15.21 -10.90
N ILE A 49 9.88 14.14 -10.33
CA ILE A 49 9.26 13.05 -11.11
C ILE A 49 7.90 13.54 -11.63
N GLN A 50 7.67 13.36 -12.92
CA GLN A 50 6.41 13.71 -13.56
C GLN A 50 5.31 12.76 -13.10
N PHE A 51 4.05 13.21 -13.09
CA PHE A 51 2.94 12.40 -12.57
C PHE A 51 2.80 11.03 -13.27
N TYR A 52 3.08 10.96 -14.58
CA TYR A 52 3.02 9.71 -15.34
C TYR A 52 4.17 8.75 -15.02
N ASP A 53 5.32 9.26 -14.55
CA ASP A 53 6.44 8.43 -14.08
C ASP A 53 6.22 8.00 -12.61
N ASN A 54 5.20 8.53 -11.91
CA ASN A 54 4.75 8.09 -10.59
C ASN A 54 3.65 7.00 -10.66
N ILE A 55 3.28 6.49 -11.85
CA ILE A 55 2.28 5.41 -11.96
C ILE A 55 2.87 4.12 -11.36
N PRO A 56 2.34 3.60 -10.24
CA PRO A 56 2.93 2.47 -9.51
C PRO A 56 3.08 1.24 -10.40
N LEU A 57 4.13 0.45 -10.20
CA LEU A 57 4.51 -0.76 -10.96
C LEU A 57 4.85 -0.53 -12.44
N VAL A 58 3.98 0.17 -13.16
CA VAL A 58 4.05 0.36 -14.61
C VAL A 58 5.22 1.27 -14.97
N SER A 59 5.41 2.39 -14.26
CA SER A 59 6.50 3.32 -14.56
C SER A 59 7.87 2.67 -14.34
N TRP A 60 8.02 1.89 -13.27
CA TRP A 60 9.25 1.16 -12.98
C TRP A 60 9.56 0.11 -14.05
N LEU A 61 8.55 -0.64 -14.49
CA LEU A 61 8.71 -1.66 -15.53
C LEU A 61 9.05 -1.02 -16.89
N MET A 62 8.35 0.04 -17.28
CA MET A 62 8.60 0.78 -18.53
C MET A 62 10.00 1.39 -18.56
N LEU A 63 10.43 1.99 -17.45
CA LEU A 63 11.75 2.62 -17.33
C LEU A 63 12.87 1.63 -16.96
N ARG A 64 12.54 0.34 -16.79
CA ARG A 64 13.46 -0.74 -16.38
C ARG A 64 14.25 -0.40 -15.12
N GLY A 65 13.58 0.20 -14.14
CA GLY A 65 14.18 0.64 -12.88
C GLY A 65 15.23 1.74 -13.04
N ARG A 66 15.11 2.62 -14.05
CA ARG A 66 16.03 3.76 -14.25
C ARG A 66 15.27 5.07 -14.35
N CYS A 67 15.90 6.17 -13.94
CA CYS A 67 15.33 7.50 -14.15
C CYS A 67 15.30 7.84 -15.65
N ARG A 68 14.20 8.43 -16.13
CA ARG A 68 14.06 8.89 -17.53
C ARG A 68 15.13 9.92 -17.95
N TYR A 69 15.54 10.80 -17.04
CA TYR A 69 16.46 11.90 -17.35
C TYR A 69 17.93 11.51 -17.17
N CYS A 70 18.32 11.07 -15.97
CA CYS A 70 19.73 10.77 -15.68
C CYS A 70 20.12 9.30 -15.86
N LYS A 71 19.16 8.42 -16.17
CA LYS A 71 19.36 6.95 -16.23
C LYS A 71 19.91 6.32 -14.95
N GLY A 72 19.93 7.06 -13.85
CA GLY A 72 20.29 6.57 -12.51
C GLY A 72 19.38 5.44 -12.08
N LYS A 73 19.90 4.47 -11.32
CA LYS A 73 19.15 3.28 -10.89
C LYS A 73 18.14 3.66 -9.80
N ILE A 74 16.90 3.21 -9.97
CA ILE A 74 15.83 3.27 -8.97
C ILE A 74 15.81 1.93 -8.25
N SER A 75 15.83 1.93 -6.92
CA SER A 75 15.88 0.70 -6.12
C SER A 75 14.69 -0.22 -6.45
N PRO A 76 14.90 -1.54 -6.64
CA PRO A 76 13.81 -2.51 -6.81
C PRO A 76 12.85 -2.55 -5.62
N ARG A 77 13.27 -2.06 -4.45
CA ARG A 77 12.42 -1.93 -3.25
C ARG A 77 11.09 -1.23 -3.54
N TYR A 78 11.12 -0.15 -4.32
CA TYR A 78 9.92 0.61 -4.64
C TYR A 78 8.87 -0.28 -5.32
N PHE A 79 9.30 -1.04 -6.32
CA PHE A 79 8.47 -2.00 -7.03
C PHE A 79 7.97 -3.13 -6.13
N ILE A 80 8.85 -3.68 -5.28
CA ILE A 80 8.49 -4.77 -4.36
C ILE A 80 7.40 -4.30 -3.38
N VAL A 81 7.56 -3.14 -2.75
CA VAL A 81 6.57 -2.61 -1.79
C VAL A 81 5.23 -2.34 -2.48
N GLU A 82 5.25 -1.74 -3.67
CA GLU A 82 4.03 -1.48 -4.47
C GLU A 82 3.31 -2.79 -4.83
N LEU A 83 4.06 -3.81 -5.25
CA LEU A 83 3.50 -5.09 -5.68
C LEU A 83 2.99 -5.88 -4.48
N SER A 84 3.76 -5.96 -3.40
CA SER A 84 3.36 -6.63 -2.16
C SER A 84 2.06 -6.01 -1.62
N THR A 85 1.95 -4.69 -1.61
CA THR A 85 0.73 -4.01 -1.16
C THR A 85 -0.44 -4.37 -2.07
N ALA A 86 -0.31 -4.25 -3.39
CA ALA A 86 -1.38 -4.61 -4.34
C ALA A 86 -1.85 -6.07 -4.19
N VAL A 87 -0.90 -7.01 -4.05
CA VAL A 87 -1.19 -8.43 -3.87
C VAL A 87 -1.86 -8.70 -2.52
N MET A 88 -1.46 -8.03 -1.44
CA MET A 88 -2.11 -8.17 -0.14
C MET A 88 -3.56 -7.67 -0.17
N PHE A 89 -3.83 -6.52 -0.80
CA PHE A 89 -5.20 -5.97 -0.95
C PHE A 89 -6.13 -6.96 -1.65
N VAL A 90 -5.68 -7.50 -2.77
CA VAL A 90 -6.42 -8.50 -3.55
C VAL A 90 -6.53 -9.83 -2.80
N GLY A 91 -5.44 -10.29 -2.19
CA GLY A 91 -5.39 -11.57 -1.47
C GLY A 91 -6.34 -11.61 -0.28
N VAL A 92 -6.35 -10.56 0.54
CA VAL A 92 -7.29 -10.44 1.65
C VAL A 92 -8.72 -10.41 1.12
N TYR A 93 -9.01 -9.63 0.06
CA TYR A 93 -10.37 -9.59 -0.52
C TYR A 93 -10.82 -10.97 -1.00
N ALA A 94 -9.96 -11.69 -1.72
CA ALA A 94 -10.25 -13.03 -2.19
C ALA A 94 -10.50 -14.00 -1.03
N LEU A 95 -9.72 -13.93 0.06
CA LEU A 95 -9.91 -14.78 1.22
C LEU A 95 -11.25 -14.52 1.93
N PHE A 96 -11.61 -13.26 2.14
CA PHE A 96 -12.85 -12.91 2.85
C PHE A 96 -14.10 -13.08 2.00
N PHE A 97 -14.10 -12.56 0.77
CA PHE A 97 -15.31 -12.42 -0.05
C PHE A 97 -15.49 -13.52 -1.11
N ILE A 98 -14.41 -14.18 -1.57
CA ILE A 98 -14.49 -15.25 -2.58
C ILE A 98 -14.41 -16.62 -1.92
N VAL A 99 -13.40 -16.86 -1.08
CA VAL A 99 -13.20 -18.13 -0.37
C VAL A 99 -14.17 -18.28 0.80
N GLY A 100 -14.62 -17.16 1.38
CA GLY A 100 -15.59 -17.16 2.48
C GLY A 100 -15.00 -17.63 3.80
N LEU A 101 -13.73 -17.30 4.07
CA LEU A 101 -13.04 -17.65 5.33
C LEU A 101 -13.79 -17.14 6.57
N ARG A 102 -14.52 -16.04 6.41
CA ARG A 102 -15.55 -15.58 7.34
C ARG A 102 -16.90 -15.79 6.65
N ARG A 103 -17.60 -16.87 6.98
CA ARG A 103 -18.98 -17.09 6.54
C ARG A 103 -19.89 -16.11 7.30
N PHE A 104 -20.04 -14.90 6.78
CA PHE A 104 -21.15 -14.05 7.17
C PHE A 104 -22.38 -14.47 6.39
N ASP A 105 -23.42 -14.87 7.11
CA ASP A 105 -24.70 -15.29 6.56
C ASP A 105 -25.23 -14.18 5.63
N GLY A 106 -25.31 -14.48 4.33
CA GLY A 106 -25.62 -13.53 3.26
C GLY A 106 -27.08 -13.04 3.25
N SER A 107 -27.77 -13.15 4.39
CA SER A 107 -29.16 -12.78 4.60
C SER A 107 -29.33 -11.30 5.00
N ALA A 108 -28.24 -10.58 5.32
CA ALA A 108 -28.28 -9.17 5.70
C ALA A 108 -28.22 -8.21 4.48
N PRO A 109 -29.06 -7.15 4.43
CA PRO A 109 -29.04 -6.16 3.37
C PRO A 109 -27.69 -5.44 3.24
N THR A 110 -27.33 -5.03 2.02
CA THR A 110 -26.04 -4.43 1.62
C THR A 110 -25.61 -3.21 2.44
N TRP A 111 -26.55 -2.43 2.96
CA TRP A 111 -26.26 -1.28 3.83
C TRP A 111 -25.91 -1.71 5.26
N ASN A 112 -26.51 -2.80 5.74
CA ASN A 112 -26.18 -3.36 7.04
C ASN A 112 -24.84 -4.09 7.00
N SER A 113 -24.44 -4.75 5.91
CA SER A 113 -23.12 -5.41 5.81
C SER A 113 -21.92 -4.44 5.70
N PHE A 114 -22.15 -3.17 5.37
CA PHE A 114 -21.12 -2.13 5.42
C PHE A 114 -20.80 -1.71 6.87
N LEU A 115 -21.83 -1.60 7.72
CA LEU A 115 -21.72 -1.27 9.15
C LEU A 115 -21.58 -2.52 10.05
N ALA A 116 -22.01 -3.70 9.59
CA ALA A 116 -22.03 -4.97 10.34
C ALA A 116 -20.65 -5.66 10.40
N GLY A 117 -19.58 -4.92 10.14
CA GLY A 117 -18.23 -5.32 10.50
C GLY A 117 -17.39 -5.96 9.41
N GLU A 118 -17.96 -6.47 8.31
CA GLU A 118 -17.15 -7.20 7.31
C GLU A 118 -16.22 -6.30 6.49
N TRP A 119 -16.77 -5.24 5.90
CA TRP A 119 -15.97 -4.25 5.17
C TRP A 119 -15.09 -3.41 6.10
N LEU A 120 -15.57 -3.12 7.31
CA LEU A 120 -14.77 -2.44 8.33
C LEU A 120 -13.58 -3.30 8.76
N PHE A 121 -13.80 -4.58 9.03
CA PHE A 121 -12.75 -5.53 9.38
C PHE A 121 -11.75 -5.71 8.25
N TYR A 122 -12.23 -5.82 7.00
CA TYR A 122 -11.36 -5.79 5.82
C TYR A 122 -10.49 -4.53 5.81
N LEU A 123 -11.08 -3.34 5.96
CA LEU A 123 -10.35 -2.07 5.99
C LEU A 123 -9.32 -2.02 7.12
N VAL A 124 -9.68 -2.45 8.33
CA VAL A 124 -8.78 -2.52 9.49
C VAL A 124 -7.60 -3.47 9.18
N CYS A 125 -7.87 -4.67 8.67
CA CYS A 125 -6.82 -5.59 8.22
C CYS A 125 -5.91 -4.94 7.19
N MET A 126 -6.46 -4.21 6.22
CA MET A 126 -5.67 -3.55 5.18
C MET A 126 -4.75 -2.46 5.74
N VAL A 127 -5.26 -1.65 6.67
CA VAL A 127 -4.47 -0.60 7.34
C VAL A 127 -3.36 -1.23 8.18
N LEU A 128 -3.68 -2.23 9.01
CA LEU A 128 -2.72 -2.93 9.86
C LEU A 128 -1.62 -3.60 9.02
N LEU A 129 -2.00 -4.33 7.98
CA LEU A 129 -1.07 -5.02 7.08
C LEU A 129 -0.15 -4.03 6.35
N SER A 130 -0.70 -2.91 5.89
CA SER A 130 0.09 -1.85 5.24
C SER A 130 1.08 -1.20 6.21
N ALA A 131 0.64 -0.96 7.44
CA ALA A 131 1.48 -0.40 8.50
C ALA A 131 2.60 -1.37 8.91
N PHE A 132 2.30 -2.67 9.06
CA PHE A 132 3.31 -3.70 9.31
C PHE A 132 4.30 -3.84 8.16
N LEU A 133 3.83 -3.80 6.91
CA LEU A 133 4.73 -3.83 5.74
C LEU A 133 5.70 -2.64 5.79
N ALA A 134 5.21 -1.45 6.13
CA ALA A 134 6.06 -0.27 6.28
C ALA A 134 7.06 -0.40 7.45
N ALA A 135 6.62 -0.87 8.64
CA ALA A 135 7.53 -1.14 9.75
C ALA A 135 8.61 -2.14 9.37
N SER A 136 8.26 -3.28 8.78
CA SER A 136 9.21 -4.30 8.35
C SER A 136 10.19 -3.77 7.31
N ALA A 137 9.73 -2.92 6.39
CA ALA A 137 10.60 -2.32 5.38
C ALA A 137 11.56 -1.26 5.96
N ILE A 138 11.14 -0.54 7.00
CA ILE A 138 11.98 0.41 7.74
C ILE A 138 13.01 -0.35 8.57
N ASP A 139 12.56 -1.36 9.31
CA ASP A 139 13.39 -2.21 10.16
C ASP A 139 14.50 -2.90 9.34
N LEU A 140 14.16 -3.47 8.17
CA LEU A 140 15.15 -4.10 7.30
C LEU A 140 16.21 -3.12 6.75
N GLU A 141 15.87 -1.84 6.57
CA GLU A 141 16.80 -0.85 6.02
C GLU A 141 17.64 -0.16 7.12
N LEU A 142 17.03 0.12 8.27
CA LEU A 142 17.60 1.00 9.28
C LEU A 142 17.84 0.31 10.62
N TRP A 143 17.39 -0.95 10.80
CA TRP A 143 17.46 -1.70 12.05
C TRP A 143 16.81 -0.96 13.23
N VAL A 144 15.77 -0.18 12.92
CA VAL A 144 15.02 0.65 13.88
C VAL A 144 13.54 0.47 13.64
N ILE A 145 12.78 0.21 14.70
CA ILE A 145 11.32 0.16 14.66
C ILE A 145 10.77 1.53 15.09
N PRO A 146 10.09 2.27 14.20
CA PRO A 146 9.57 3.60 14.54
C PRO A 146 8.39 3.49 15.51
N ILE A 147 8.55 4.05 16.71
CA ILE A 147 7.55 3.94 17.78
C ILE A 147 6.21 4.60 17.40
N SER A 148 6.23 5.62 16.53
CA SER A 148 5.04 6.26 16.00
C SER A 148 4.15 5.29 15.22
N LEU A 149 4.75 4.32 14.51
CA LEU A 149 4.04 3.31 13.75
C LEU A 149 3.43 2.24 14.67
N CYS A 150 4.13 1.87 15.74
CA CYS A 150 3.60 0.98 16.77
C CYS A 150 2.35 1.56 17.45
N TRP A 151 2.39 2.84 17.81
CA TRP A 151 1.22 3.53 18.39
C TRP A 151 0.05 3.59 17.42
N PHE A 152 0.30 3.92 16.15
CA PHE A 152 -0.74 3.92 15.12
C PHE A 152 -1.42 2.55 14.98
N VAL A 153 -0.63 1.49 14.89
CA VAL A 153 -1.13 0.10 14.80
C VAL A 153 -1.93 -0.28 16.05
N ALA A 154 -1.46 0.08 17.25
CA ALA A 154 -2.17 -0.19 18.49
C ALA A 154 -3.54 0.51 18.55
N ILE A 155 -3.61 1.78 18.15
CA ILE A 155 -4.87 2.53 18.12
C ILE A 155 -5.85 1.93 17.11
N VAL A 156 -5.38 1.65 15.89
CA VAL A 156 -6.22 1.06 14.83
C VAL A 156 -6.72 -0.34 15.22
N GLY A 157 -5.90 -1.13 15.92
CA GLY A 157 -6.28 -2.48 16.33
C GLY A 157 -7.29 -2.56 17.49
N ILE A 158 -7.48 -1.46 18.23
CA ILE A 158 -8.47 -1.37 19.32
C ILE A 158 -9.86 -0.97 18.78
N ALA A 159 -9.92 -0.34 17.61
CA ALA A 159 -11.14 0.14 16.96
C ALA A 159 -11.88 -0.98 16.21
#